data_AF-A0A355RKQ5-F1
#
_entry.id   AF-A0A355RKQ5-F1
#
_cell.length_a   1.000
_cell.length_b   1.000
_cell.length_c   1.000
_cell.angle_alpha   90.00
_cell.angle_beta   90.00
_cell.angle_gamma   90.00
#
_symmetry.space_group_name_H-M   'P 1'
#
loop_
_entity.id
_entity.type
_entity.pdbx_description
1 polymer ?
#
loop_
_entity_poly.entity_id
_entity_poly.type
_entity_poly.pdbx_seq_one_letter_code
_entity_poly.pdbx_strand_id
1 'polypeptide(L)'
;MINKVKFTQMKDGDKEDYDFLTEHEIAFSNGTADRLLKALVELDENLSGYQVTRLEHSLQAATRAWKDGADIDWIVSALLHDIGDIYAPYNHDEYAASILRPFVREQCS
;
A
#
# COMPACT_ATOMS: atom_id res chain seq x y z
N MET A 1 -1.68 -15.48 28.63
CA MET A 1 -1.36 -14.46 27.61
C MET A 1 -2.52 -13.49 27.55
N ILE A 2 -2.24 -12.19 27.44
CA ILE A 2 -3.25 -11.16 27.18
C ILE A 2 -3.70 -11.35 25.72
N ASN A 3 -5.01 -11.41 25.46
CA ASN A 3 -5.55 -11.55 24.10
C ASN A 3 -6.23 -10.26 23.59
N LYS A 4 -6.41 -9.27 24.47
CA LYS A 4 -7.08 -7.99 24.19
C LYS A 4 -6.73 -7.00 25.31
N VAL A 5 -6.63 -5.72 24.95
CA VAL A 5 -6.51 -4.62 25.92
C VAL A 5 -7.71 -4.52 26.84
N LYS A 6 -7.52 -3.96 28.03
CA LYS A 6 -8.57 -3.81 29.06
C LYS A 6 -9.49 -2.62 28.78
N PHE A 7 -8.97 -1.58 28.13
CA PHE A 7 -9.68 -0.32 27.93
C PHE A 7 -10.75 -0.39 26.82
N THR A 8 -11.76 0.47 26.94
CA THR A 8 -12.76 0.74 25.87
C THR A 8 -12.61 2.13 25.26
N GLN A 9 -11.90 3.04 25.94
CA GLN A 9 -11.44 4.33 25.41
C GLN A 9 -9.92 4.38 25.53
N MET A 10 -9.20 4.85 24.50
CA MET A 10 -7.74 4.86 24.49
C MET A 10 -7.12 5.60 25.70
N LYS A 11 -7.76 6.68 26.16
CA LYS A 11 -7.30 7.45 27.33
C LYS A 11 -7.23 6.64 28.63
N ASP A 12 -7.94 5.51 28.70
CA ASP A 12 -8.02 4.64 29.90
C ASP A 12 -6.99 3.49 29.84
N GLY A 13 -6.17 3.40 28.79
CA GLY A 13 -5.17 2.35 28.62
C GLY A 13 -3.92 2.55 29.48
N ASP A 14 -3.35 1.45 29.96
CA ASP A 14 -2.08 1.42 30.70
C ASP A 14 -0.89 1.00 29.82
N LYS A 15 0.32 1.02 30.40
CA LYS A 15 1.54 0.67 29.67
C LYS A 15 1.46 -0.74 29.09
N GLU A 16 0.97 -1.70 29.87
CA GLU A 16 0.87 -3.10 29.45
C GLU A 16 -0.10 -3.26 28.26
N ASP A 17 -1.20 -2.50 28.23
CA ASP A 17 -2.13 -2.48 27.09
C ASP A 17 -1.44 -1.97 25.81
N TYR A 18 -0.66 -0.88 25.91
CA TYR A 18 0.01 -0.28 24.75
C TYR A 18 1.23 -1.09 24.27
N ASP A 19 2.00 -1.68 25.19
CA ASP A 19 3.09 -2.58 24.82
C ASP A 19 2.52 -3.81 24.06
N PHE A 20 1.40 -4.37 24.54
CA PHE A 20 0.67 -5.44 23.85
C PHE A 20 0.19 -5.02 22.45
N LEU A 21 -0.41 -3.83 22.31
CA LEU A 21 -0.85 -3.33 20.99
C LEU A 21 0.33 -3.10 20.05
N THR A 22 1.44 -2.57 20.55
CA THR A 22 2.64 -2.28 19.75
C THR A 22 3.15 -3.54 19.05
N GLU A 23 3.21 -4.68 19.76
CA GLU A 23 3.60 -5.96 19.15
C GLU A 23 2.66 -6.37 18.00
N HIS A 24 1.36 -6.17 18.16
CA HIS A 24 0.35 -6.49 17.15
C HIS A 24 0.40 -5.52 15.97
N GLU A 25 0.63 -4.24 16.22
CA GLU A 25 0.77 -3.20 15.19
C GLU A 25 2.02 -3.41 14.35
N ILE A 26 3.15 -3.80 14.95
CA ILE A 26 4.37 -4.18 14.23
C ILE A 26 4.09 -5.40 13.34
N ALA A 27 3.49 -6.45 13.90
CA ALA A 27 3.16 -7.65 13.14
C ALA A 27 2.21 -7.34 11.97
N PHE A 28 1.18 -6.52 12.20
CA PHE A 28 0.27 -6.08 11.16
C PHE A 28 0.98 -5.25 10.09
N SER A 29 1.83 -4.30 10.48
CA SER A 29 2.58 -3.42 9.57
C SER A 29 3.54 -4.21 8.68
N ASN A 30 4.16 -5.28 9.19
CA ASN A 30 5.02 -6.17 8.40
C ASN A 30 4.26 -6.87 7.25
N GLY A 31 2.94 -7.05 7.36
CA GLY A 31 2.09 -7.61 6.31
C GLY A 31 1.63 -6.60 5.24
N THR A 32 2.17 -5.38 5.24
CA THR A 32 1.70 -4.32 4.31
C THR A 32 1.96 -4.68 2.86
N ALA A 33 3.13 -5.22 2.53
CA ALA A 33 3.46 -5.61 1.16
C ALA A 33 2.45 -6.60 0.56
N ASP A 34 2.07 -7.64 1.32
CA ASP A 34 1.08 -8.63 0.87
C ASP A 34 -0.29 -8.01 0.60
N ARG A 35 -0.70 -7.05 1.44
CA ARG A 35 -1.97 -6.31 1.24
C ARG A 35 -1.91 -5.42 0.00
N LEU A 36 -0.78 -4.76 -0.25
CA LEU A 36 -0.60 -3.94 -1.45
C LEU A 36 -0.60 -4.80 -2.71
N LEU A 37 0.04 -5.96 -2.70
CA LEU A 37 0.02 -6.91 -3.82
C LEU A 37 -1.39 -7.46 -4.07
N LYS A 38 -2.16 -7.73 -3.02
CA LYS A 38 -3.56 -8.10 -3.16
C LYS A 38 -4.40 -6.97 -3.79
N ALA A 39 -4.25 -5.74 -3.30
CA ALA A 39 -4.94 -4.57 -3.87
C ALA A 39 -4.55 -4.32 -5.33
N LEU A 40 -3.28 -4.53 -5.70
CA LEU A 40 -2.82 -4.46 -7.08
C LEU A 40 -3.58 -5.47 -7.97
N VAL A 41 -3.78 -6.70 -7.51
CA VAL A 41 -4.56 -7.71 -8.26
C VAL A 41 -6.03 -7.31 -8.40
N GLU A 42 -6.60 -6.65 -7.40
CA GLU A 42 -7.99 -6.15 -7.45
C GLU A 42 -8.19 -5.06 -8.53
N LEU A 43 -7.12 -4.42 -9.03
CA LEU A 43 -7.17 -3.50 -10.17
C LEU A 43 -7.52 -4.18 -11.51
N ASP A 44 -7.62 -5.51 -11.53
CA ASP A 44 -8.11 -6.26 -12.70
C ASP A 44 -9.64 -6.17 -12.84
N GLU A 45 -10.35 -5.83 -11.75
CA GLU A 45 -11.80 -5.66 -11.75
C GLU A 45 -12.14 -4.25 -12.28
N ASN A 46 -12.66 -4.21 -13.52
CA ASN A 46 -12.59 -3.02 -14.36
C ASN A 46 -13.52 -1.85 -14.02
N LEU A 47 -12.97 -0.64 -14.21
CA LEU A 47 -13.68 0.57 -14.60
C LEU A 47 -14.14 0.38 -16.06
N SER A 48 -15.45 0.28 -16.30
CA SER A 48 -16.00 -0.05 -17.62
C SER A 48 -15.59 0.97 -18.70
N GLY A 49 -14.91 0.53 -19.78
CA GLY A 49 -14.72 1.33 -21.00
C GLY A 49 -13.31 1.31 -21.62
N TYR A 50 -12.28 0.86 -20.91
CA TYR A 50 -10.91 0.74 -21.45
C TYR A 50 -10.64 -0.65 -22.05
N GLN A 51 -9.67 -0.73 -22.98
CA GLN A 51 -9.25 -2.01 -23.59
C GLN A 51 -8.34 -2.84 -22.70
N VAL A 52 -7.67 -2.20 -21.75
CA VAL A 52 -6.78 -2.84 -20.79
C VAL A 52 -7.25 -2.54 -19.38
N THR A 53 -7.07 -3.48 -18.47
CA THR A 53 -7.39 -3.28 -17.05
C THR A 53 -6.37 -2.37 -16.39
N ARG A 54 -6.73 -1.85 -15.21
CA ARG A 54 -5.82 -1.01 -14.43
C ARG A 54 -4.62 -1.83 -13.94
N LEU A 55 -4.82 -3.12 -13.61
CA LEU A 55 -3.72 -4.06 -13.35
C LEU A 55 -2.80 -4.21 -14.56
N GLU A 56 -3.35 -4.44 -15.76
CA GLU A 56 -2.55 -4.58 -16.98
C GLU A 56 -1.73 -3.32 -17.26
N HIS A 57 -2.30 -2.14 -17.08
CA HIS A 57 -1.60 -0.86 -17.19
C HIS A 57 -0.44 -0.74 -16.20
N SER A 58 -0.66 -1.05 -14.92
CA SER A 58 0.39 -1.06 -13.89
C SER A 58 1.54 -2.02 -14.23
N LEU A 59 1.23 -3.23 -14.70
CA LEU A 59 2.24 -4.21 -15.15
C LEU A 59 3.01 -3.71 -16.37
N GLN A 60 2.35 -3.07 -17.33
CA GLN A 60 2.99 -2.48 -18.49
C GLN A 60 3.96 -1.35 -18.09
N ALA A 61 3.55 -0.47 -17.19
CA ALA A 61 4.38 0.64 -16.69
C ALA A 61 5.65 0.11 -15.99
N ALA A 62 5.49 -0.80 -15.04
CA ALA A 62 6.62 -1.42 -14.34
C ALA A 62 7.55 -2.20 -15.28
N THR A 63 6.99 -2.92 -16.26
CA THR A 63 7.77 -3.66 -17.26
C THR A 63 8.61 -2.73 -18.13
N ARG A 64 8.08 -1.56 -18.50
CA ARG A 64 8.83 -0.55 -19.27
C ARG A 64 9.96 0.03 -18.44
N ALA A 65 9.71 0.40 -17.18
CA ALA A 65 10.76 0.89 -16.26
C ALA A 65 11.87 -0.16 -16.08
N TRP A 66 11.50 -1.43 -15.89
CA TRP A 66 12.46 -2.53 -15.75
C TRP A 66 13.31 -2.73 -17.02
N LYS A 67 12.69 -2.70 -18.20
CA LYS A 67 13.40 -2.81 -19.49
C LYS A 67 14.32 -1.63 -19.77
N ASP A 68 14.00 -0.45 -19.24
CA ASP A 68 14.83 0.76 -19.33
C ASP A 68 16.01 0.75 -18.34
N GLY A 69 16.10 -0.27 -17.47
CA GLY A 69 17.16 -0.38 -16.47
C GLY A 69 16.99 0.58 -15.29
N ALA A 70 15.75 1.00 -15.01
CA ALA A 70 15.43 1.82 -13.85
C ALA A 70 15.77 1.08 -12.54
N ASP A 71 16.07 1.84 -11.49
CA ASP A 71 16.27 1.28 -10.15
C ASP A 71 14.97 0.78 -9.52
N ILE A 72 15.11 0.02 -8.42
CA ILE A 72 14.00 -0.68 -7.78
C ILE A 72 12.90 0.27 -7.29
N ASP A 73 13.25 1.46 -6.82
CA ASP A 73 12.28 2.43 -6.31
C ASP A 73 11.39 2.90 -7.46
N TRP A 74 11.97 3.21 -8.63
CA TRP A 74 11.19 3.55 -9.83
C TRP A 74 10.31 2.41 -10.31
N ILE A 75 10.81 1.17 -10.29
CA ILE A 75 10.05 0.00 -10.73
C ILE A 75 8.85 -0.23 -9.81
N VAL A 76 9.05 -0.15 -8.48
CA VAL A 76 8.00 -0.32 -7.48
C VAL A 76 6.97 0.80 -7.57
N SER A 77 7.40 2.05 -7.69
CA SER A 77 6.49 3.19 -7.84
C SER A 77 5.69 3.10 -9.13
N ALA A 78 6.30 2.70 -10.26
CA ALA A 78 5.57 2.48 -11.50
C ALA A 78 4.55 1.34 -11.39
N LEU A 79 4.86 0.27 -10.66
CA LEU A 79 3.95 -0.84 -10.43
C LEU A 79 2.75 -0.45 -9.57
N LEU A 80 2.95 0.44 -8.59
CA LEU A 80 1.97 0.75 -7.56
C LEU A 80 1.33 2.14 -7.70
N HIS A 81 1.65 2.92 -8.75
CA HIS A 81 1.16 4.30 -8.87
C HIS A 81 -0.37 4.44 -8.87
N ASP A 82 -1.09 3.44 -9.37
CA ASP A 82 -2.55 3.46 -9.49
C ASP A 82 -3.27 2.65 -8.38
N ILE A 83 -2.61 2.19 -7.32
CA ILE A 83 -3.28 1.41 -6.25
C ILE A 83 -4.34 2.21 -5.48
N GLY A 84 -4.30 3.54 -5.58
CA GLY A 84 -5.27 4.42 -4.95
C GLY A 84 -6.61 4.53 -5.69
N ASP A 85 -6.69 4.04 -6.92
CA ASP A 85 -7.81 4.35 -7.84
C ASP A 85 -9.18 3.89 -7.28
N ILE A 86 -9.19 2.76 -6.56
CA ILE A 86 -10.40 2.20 -5.93
C ILE A 86 -10.92 3.09 -4.79
N TYR A 87 -10.02 3.69 -4.01
CA TYR A 87 -10.35 4.38 -2.75
C TYR A 87 -10.39 5.89 -2.88
N ALA A 88 -9.65 6.45 -3.84
CA ALA A 88 -9.39 7.87 -3.97
C ALA A 88 -9.34 8.29 -5.46
N PRO A 89 -10.38 8.04 -6.28
CA PRO A 89 -10.30 8.22 -7.74
C PRO A 89 -9.92 9.64 -8.19
N TYR A 90 -10.23 10.66 -7.39
CA TYR A 90 -9.94 12.06 -7.70
C TYR A 90 -8.52 12.52 -7.30
N ASN A 91 -7.80 11.71 -6.53
CA ASN A 91 -6.48 12.01 -5.98
C ASN A 91 -5.69 10.72 -5.69
N HIS A 92 -5.83 9.73 -6.58
CA HIS A 92 -5.31 8.38 -6.38
C HIS A 92 -3.78 8.36 -6.37
N ASP A 93 -3.19 9.28 -7.11
CA ASP A 93 -1.77 9.58 -7.18
C ASP A 93 -1.23 10.03 -5.82
N GLU A 94 -1.84 11.04 -5.20
CA GLU A 94 -1.43 11.51 -3.87
C GLU A 94 -1.62 10.43 -2.78
N TYR A 95 -2.65 9.61 -2.93
CA TYR A 95 -2.93 8.48 -2.04
C TYR A 95 -1.85 7.40 -2.16
N ALA A 96 -1.53 6.96 -3.39
CA ALA A 96 -0.48 5.98 -3.65
C ALA A 96 0.90 6.50 -3.20
N ALA A 97 1.22 7.77 -3.52
CA ALA A 97 2.42 8.45 -3.07
C ALA A 97 2.62 8.38 -1.55
N SER A 98 1.54 8.64 -0.80
CA SER A 98 1.57 8.63 0.67
C SER A 98 1.83 7.24 1.25
N ILE A 99 1.37 6.17 0.59
CA ILE A 99 1.64 4.78 0.97
C ILE A 99 3.11 4.43 0.71
N LEU A 100 3.66 4.85 -0.44
CA LEU A 100 5.01 4.46 -0.87
C LEU A 100 6.11 5.26 -0.18
N ARG A 101 5.85 6.51 0.21
CA ARG A 101 6.83 7.45 0.81
C ARG A 101 7.74 6.86 1.90
N PRO A 102 7.29 5.98 2.81
CA PRO A 102 8.18 5.39 3.83
C PRO A 102 9.18 4.36 3.29
N PHE A 103 8.98 3.87 2.07
CA PHE A 103 9.67 2.70 1.51
C PHE A 103 10.53 2.99 0.29
N VAL A 104 10.29 4.10 -0.39
CA VAL A 104 11.04 4.54 -1.58
C VAL A 104 11.71 5.89 -1.31
N ARG A 105 12.74 6.22 -2.08
CA ARG A 105 13.35 7.56 -2.03
C ARG A 105 12.37 8.65 -2.44
N GLU A 106 12.62 9.87 -1.97
CA GLU A 106 11.75 11.05 -2.15
C GLU A 106 11.34 11.33 -3.60
N GLN A 107 12.22 11.09 -4.58
CA GLN A 107 11.90 11.32 -6.00
C GLN A 107 10.88 10.33 -6.56
N CYS A 108 10.65 9.22 -5.87
CA CYS A 108 9.79 8.11 -6.30
C CYS A 108 8.48 8.02 -5.48
N SER A 109 8.27 8.93 -4.53
CA SER A 109 7.03 9.02 -3.74
C SER A 109 6.09 10.05 -4.31
#